data_AF-A0A9D4QLZ5-F1
#
_entry.id   AF-A0A9D4QLZ5-F1
#
_cell.length_a   1.000
_cell.length_b   1.000
_cell.length_c   1.000
_cell.angle_alpha   90.00
_cell.angle_beta   90.00
_cell.angle_gamma   90.00
#
_symmetry.space_group_name_H-M   'P 1'
#
loop_
_entity.id
_entity.type
_entity.pdbx_description
1 polymer ?
#
loop_
_entity_poly.entity_id
_entity_poly.type
_entity_poly.pdbx_seq_one_letter_code
_entity_poly.pdbx_strand_id
1 'polypeptide(L)'
;MSNWKQHPLLLNLKTADEHISSGLFLATNNQSPLAQYRSVMQMLEYSAHGIPWLLGTCSLIWFVTDRDLEAFYVNLLIALVLDLIAVAVIKAVARRKRPPVNVNDMFFTVSVDNHSFPSGHASRVVFLACLFLNYTTINVVFKFVTLVWSLSVIASRVLLGRHYVGDVVVVGGAVGVAAYFWLRRRATAAGHFVPVGHLANISIHPIKSLAGVDVSYADCTVAGPAYKGLKDRQILVVKGDSFVSMREEPRLGMIRVAFDEAKLALTLTADGYPPLTVDACDPEEQRKPSFTVKVRMFSYKGTEVSQEATDWFRNYLKHDDARLVAFQDESAFNVLSKASLDGLLSKLPAGTELTDPKKE
;
A
#
# COMPACT_ATOMS: atom_id res chain seq x y z
N MET A 1 0.88 -10.76 44.40
CA MET A 1 1.39 -10.09 43.18
C MET A 1 2.80 -9.65 43.45
N SER A 2 3.79 -10.19 42.72
CA SER A 2 5.20 -9.78 42.82
C SER A 2 5.31 -8.26 42.70
N ASN A 3 5.96 -7.60 43.67
CA ASN A 3 6.10 -6.15 43.73
C ASN A 3 7.23 -5.69 42.79
N TRP A 4 7.19 -6.13 41.53
CA TRP A 4 8.22 -5.89 40.52
C TRP A 4 8.53 -4.40 40.33
N LYS A 5 7.57 -3.51 40.61
CA LYS A 5 7.76 -2.05 40.60
C LYS A 5 8.78 -1.55 41.64
N GLN A 6 9.07 -2.36 42.67
CA GLN A 6 10.07 -2.07 43.69
C GLN A 6 11.44 -2.69 43.38
N HIS A 7 11.62 -3.28 42.19
CA HIS A 7 12.90 -3.89 41.83
C HIS A 7 14.02 -2.84 41.78
N PRO A 8 15.17 -3.06 42.46
CA PRO A 8 16.21 -2.04 42.63
C PRO A 8 16.75 -1.50 41.29
N LEU A 9 16.87 -2.35 40.27
CA LEU A 9 17.25 -1.91 38.92
C LEU A 9 16.24 -0.92 38.30
N LEU A 10 14.94 -1.15 38.47
CA LEU A 10 13.91 -0.27 37.91
C LEU A 10 13.85 1.07 38.65
N LEU A 11 14.12 1.09 39.96
CA LEU A 11 14.26 2.33 40.71
C LEU A 11 15.48 3.12 40.25
N ASN A 12 16.63 2.46 40.10
CA ASN A 12 17.86 3.13 39.64
C ASN A 12 17.68 3.72 38.24
N LEU A 13 17.06 2.96 37.31
CA LEU A 13 16.73 3.46 35.97
C LEU A 13 15.76 4.65 36.01
N LYS A 14 14.73 4.56 36.86
CA LYS A 14 13.77 5.66 37.04
C LYS A 14 14.47 6.93 37.54
N THR A 15 15.31 6.83 38.58
CA THR A 15 16.03 7.97 39.15
C THR A 15 17.03 8.57 38.17
N ALA A 16 17.74 7.74 37.41
CA ALA A 16 18.63 8.21 36.35
C ALA A 16 17.86 8.97 35.25
N ASP A 17 16.73 8.43 34.79
CA ASP A 17 15.87 9.07 33.78
C ASP A 17 15.28 10.39 34.28
N GLU A 18 14.84 10.46 35.55
CA GLU A 18 14.39 11.70 36.19
C GLU A 18 15.50 12.76 36.23
N HIS A 19 16.73 12.37 36.57
CA HIS A 19 17.87 13.28 36.62
C HIS A 19 18.23 13.82 35.23
N ILE A 20 18.38 12.94 34.23
CA ILE A 20 18.69 13.31 32.85
C ILE A 20 17.60 14.23 32.28
N SER A 21 16.34 13.85 32.47
CA SER A 21 15.20 14.61 31.93
C SER A 21 15.09 15.99 32.57
N SER A 22 15.37 16.11 33.87
CA SER A 22 15.28 17.39 34.58
C SER A 22 16.23 18.46 34.01
N GLY A 23 17.41 18.07 33.50
CA GLY A 23 18.33 18.98 32.83
C GLY A 23 17.86 19.44 31.44
N LEU A 24 16.86 18.78 30.85
CA LEU A 24 16.34 19.06 29.51
C LEU A 24 14.98 19.81 29.54
N PHE A 25 14.46 20.14 30.71
CA PHE A 25 13.18 20.84 30.90
C PHE A 25 13.30 22.36 30.61
N LEU A 26 13.70 22.72 29.39
CA LEU A 26 14.12 24.07 29.00
C LEU A 26 12.98 25.00 28.56
N ALA A 27 11.73 24.54 28.48
CA ALA A 27 10.57 25.33 28.04
C ALA A 27 9.37 25.22 29.01
N THR A 28 9.63 24.94 30.29
CA THR A 28 8.60 24.61 31.28
C THR A 28 7.87 25.83 31.86
N ASN A 29 8.53 26.97 31.99
CA ASN A 29 7.95 28.20 32.53
C ASN A 29 8.48 29.46 31.79
N ASN A 30 7.92 30.64 32.08
CA ASN A 30 8.31 31.90 31.45
C ASN A 30 9.76 32.35 31.74
N GLN A 31 10.43 31.71 32.71
CA GLN A 31 11.83 31.98 33.05
C GLN A 31 12.80 30.99 32.40
N SER A 32 12.28 30.00 31.67
CA SER A 32 13.10 28.97 31.05
C SER A 32 13.79 29.50 29.77
N PRO A 33 14.98 29.00 29.40
CA PRO A 33 15.75 29.51 28.27
C PRO A 33 15.01 29.49 26.93
N LEU A 34 14.11 28.52 26.73
CA LEU A 34 13.33 28.33 25.51
C LEU A 34 11.85 28.72 25.68
N ALA A 35 11.50 29.52 26.70
CA ALA A 35 10.12 29.94 26.97
C ALA A 35 9.45 30.61 25.76
N GLN A 36 10.21 31.40 24.98
CA GLN A 36 9.72 32.07 23.77
C GLN A 36 9.20 31.10 22.68
N TYR A 37 9.74 29.88 22.64
CA TYR A 37 9.35 28.85 21.64
C TYR A 37 8.23 27.95 22.13
N ARG A 38 7.70 28.18 23.35
CA ARG A 38 6.66 27.34 23.94
C ARG A 38 5.41 27.25 23.05
N SER A 39 4.97 28.35 22.45
CA SER A 39 3.82 28.36 21.55
C SER A 39 4.03 27.48 20.32
N VAL A 40 5.24 27.48 19.75
CA VAL A 40 5.61 26.62 18.62
C VAL A 40 5.60 25.15 19.04
N MET A 41 6.14 24.85 20.23
CA MET A 41 6.12 23.49 20.78
C MET A 41 4.70 22.99 21.07
N GLN A 42 3.79 23.89 21.47
CA GLN A 42 2.36 23.59 21.61
C GLN A 42 1.70 23.35 20.25
N MET A 43 2.02 24.12 19.20
CA MET A 43 1.55 23.85 17.84
C MET A 43 2.01 22.47 17.33
N LEU A 44 3.25 22.09 17.62
CA LEU A 44 3.76 20.74 17.31
C LEU A 44 2.96 19.66 18.05
N GLU A 45 2.59 19.89 19.31
CA GLU A 45 1.70 18.98 20.07
C GLU A 45 0.33 18.84 19.39
N TYR A 46 -0.29 19.94 18.95
CA TYR A 46 -1.55 19.89 18.21
C TYR A 46 -1.44 19.07 16.91
N SER A 47 -0.36 19.24 16.15
CA SER A 47 -0.15 18.54 14.86
C SER A 47 -0.06 17.02 15.01
N ALA A 48 0.38 16.54 16.17
CA ALA A 48 0.54 15.12 16.48
C ALA A 48 -0.59 14.56 17.34
N HIS A 49 -1.68 15.32 17.54
CA HIS A 49 -2.79 14.91 18.40
C HIS A 49 -3.66 13.82 17.74
N GLY A 50 -4.17 12.87 18.52
CA GLY A 50 -4.88 11.71 17.98
C GLY A 50 -6.20 12.03 17.27
N ILE A 51 -6.97 12.99 17.82
CA ILE A 51 -8.31 13.35 17.29
C ILE A 51 -8.25 13.87 15.84
N PRO A 52 -7.42 14.89 15.49
CA PRO A 52 -7.29 15.32 14.10
C PRO A 52 -6.89 14.21 13.14
N TRP A 53 -5.98 13.32 13.54
CA TRP A 53 -5.55 12.20 12.71
C TRP A 53 -6.68 11.19 12.49
N LEU A 54 -7.40 10.77 13.53
CA LEU A 54 -8.52 9.84 13.40
C LEU A 54 -9.65 10.43 12.54
N LEU A 55 -10.08 11.66 12.81
CA LEU A 55 -11.14 12.32 12.04
C LEU A 55 -10.72 12.61 10.59
N GLY A 56 -9.46 13.00 10.39
CA GLY A 56 -8.88 13.23 9.08
C GLY A 56 -8.84 11.94 8.26
N THR A 57 -8.38 10.83 8.83
CA THR A 57 -8.37 9.54 8.14
C THR A 57 -9.78 9.04 7.83
N CYS A 58 -10.76 9.17 8.74
CA CYS A 58 -12.16 8.83 8.44
C CYS A 58 -12.73 9.68 7.29
N SER A 59 -12.42 10.97 7.27
CA SER A 59 -12.82 11.87 6.18
C SER A 59 -12.19 11.45 4.85
N LEU A 60 -10.90 11.11 4.84
CA LEU A 60 -10.21 10.66 3.62
C LEU A 60 -10.78 9.34 3.07
N ILE A 61 -11.14 8.39 3.95
CA ILE A 61 -11.81 7.14 3.55
C ILE A 61 -13.16 7.46 2.87
N TRP A 62 -13.89 8.46 3.34
CA TRP A 62 -15.19 8.81 2.77
C TRP A 62 -15.08 9.44 1.37
N PHE A 63 -14.03 10.21 1.10
CA PHE A 63 -13.87 10.94 -0.17
C PHE A 63 -13.05 10.21 -1.23
N VAL A 64 -12.26 9.20 -0.85
CA VAL A 64 -11.42 8.47 -1.80
C VAL A 64 -12.27 7.51 -2.64
N THR A 65 -12.07 7.53 -3.95
CA THR A 65 -12.76 6.64 -4.90
C THR A 65 -11.88 5.47 -5.36
N ASP A 66 -10.56 5.63 -5.22
CA ASP A 66 -9.56 4.61 -5.55
C ASP A 66 -9.49 3.53 -4.47
N ARG A 67 -9.59 2.26 -4.88
CA ARG A 67 -9.65 1.10 -3.97
C ARG A 67 -8.35 0.83 -3.21
N ASP A 68 -7.20 1.10 -3.84
CA ASP A 68 -5.90 0.86 -3.20
C ASP A 68 -5.63 1.94 -2.15
N LEU A 69 -5.98 3.19 -2.45
CA LEU A 69 -5.91 4.28 -1.49
C LEU A 69 -6.94 4.11 -0.36
N GLU A 70 -8.16 3.65 -0.65
CA GLU A 70 -9.17 3.28 0.37
C GLU A 70 -8.59 2.24 1.34
N ALA A 71 -8.03 1.14 0.83
CA ALA A 71 -7.42 0.10 1.64
C ALA A 71 -6.26 0.63 2.49
N PHE A 72 -5.42 1.52 1.94
CA PHE A 72 -4.35 2.17 2.69
C PHE A 72 -4.89 2.99 3.87
N TYR A 73 -5.91 3.83 3.66
CA TYR A 73 -6.47 4.66 4.73
C TYR A 73 -7.23 3.84 5.78
N VAL A 74 -7.93 2.78 5.39
CA VAL A 74 -8.55 1.84 6.33
C VAL A 74 -7.50 1.17 7.21
N ASN A 75 -6.40 0.68 6.62
CA ASN A 75 -5.29 0.10 7.37
C ASN A 75 -4.62 1.12 8.31
N LEU A 76 -4.46 2.37 7.86
CA LEU A 76 -3.97 3.47 8.69
C LEU A 76 -4.90 3.74 9.88
N LEU A 77 -6.21 3.77 9.66
CA LEU A 77 -7.20 3.98 10.72
C LEU A 77 -7.13 2.87 11.77
N ILE A 78 -7.12 1.60 11.33
CA ILE A 78 -6.98 0.44 12.23
C ILE A 78 -5.69 0.55 13.03
N ALA A 79 -4.57 0.88 12.39
CA ALA A 79 -3.29 1.02 13.07
C ALA A 79 -3.28 2.17 14.11
N LEU A 80 -3.89 3.32 13.80
CA LEU A 80 -4.02 4.44 14.74
C LEU A 80 -4.89 4.07 15.96
N VAL A 81 -5.95 3.29 15.76
CA VAL A 81 -6.79 2.79 16.86
C VAL A 81 -6.02 1.78 17.72
N LEU A 82 -5.27 0.87 17.10
CA LEU A 82 -4.43 -0.10 17.81
C LEU A 82 -3.33 0.59 18.62
N ASP A 83 -2.66 1.62 18.07
CA ASP A 83 -1.69 2.45 18.79
C ASP A 83 -2.34 3.10 20.03
N LEU A 84 -3.52 3.70 19.87
CA LEU A 84 -4.27 4.31 20.97
C LEU A 84 -4.58 3.31 22.08
N ILE A 85 -5.08 2.12 21.73
CA ILE A 85 -5.40 1.05 22.69
C ILE A 85 -4.12 0.56 23.38
N ALA A 86 -3.06 0.28 22.63
CA ALA A 86 -1.79 -0.19 23.18
C ALA A 86 -1.21 0.81 24.18
N VAL A 87 -1.14 2.09 23.81
CA VAL A 87 -0.66 3.16 24.70
C VAL A 87 -1.54 3.27 25.95
N ALA A 88 -2.87 3.20 25.82
CA ALA A 88 -3.79 3.26 26.95
C ALA A 88 -3.58 2.08 27.93
N VAL A 89 -3.44 0.86 27.41
CA VAL A 89 -3.18 -0.34 28.20
C VAL A 89 -1.83 -0.23 28.93
N ILE A 90 -0.76 0.15 28.23
CA ILE A 90 0.57 0.27 28.86
C ILE A 90 0.54 1.38 29.93
N LYS A 91 -0.12 2.52 29.67
CA LYS A 91 -0.31 3.58 30.68
C LYS A 91 -1.05 3.06 31.92
N ALA A 92 -2.09 2.26 31.73
CA ALA A 92 -2.89 1.69 32.82
C ALA A 92 -2.10 0.68 33.68
N VAL A 93 -1.13 -0.03 33.10
CA VAL A 93 -0.25 -0.99 33.78
C VAL A 93 0.92 -0.29 34.48
N ALA A 94 1.64 0.57 33.76
CA ALA A 94 2.84 1.24 34.26
C ALA A 94 2.50 2.23 35.38
N ARG A 95 1.47 3.06 35.17
CA ARG A 95 1.02 4.12 36.08
C ARG A 95 2.15 5.05 36.56
N ARG A 96 3.08 5.41 35.67
CA ARG A 96 4.17 6.36 35.98
C ARG A 96 3.60 7.77 36.11
N LYS A 97 3.95 8.49 37.18
CA LYS A 97 3.56 9.90 37.39
C LYS A 97 4.34 10.81 36.43
N ARG A 98 3.67 11.86 35.93
CA ARG A 98 4.29 12.92 35.10
C ARG A 98 5.34 13.74 35.87
N PRO A 99 6.24 14.44 35.16
CA PRO A 99 7.14 15.40 35.77
C PRO A 99 6.38 16.44 36.61
N PRO A 100 6.91 16.81 37.80
CA PRO A 100 6.24 17.76 38.71
C PRO A 100 6.13 19.18 38.13
N VAL A 101 6.97 19.52 37.15
CA VAL A 101 6.98 20.80 36.41
C VAL A 101 5.91 20.88 35.31
N ASN A 102 5.13 19.82 35.09
CA ASN A 102 4.08 19.80 34.07
C ASN A 102 2.93 20.74 34.44
N VAL A 103 2.74 21.81 33.66
CA VAL A 103 1.57 22.69 33.73
C VAL A 103 0.40 22.01 33.01
N ASN A 104 -0.81 22.01 33.56
CA ASN A 104 -1.99 21.41 32.93
C ASN A 104 -2.66 22.36 31.92
N ASP A 105 -1.92 22.76 30.90
CA ASP A 105 -2.35 23.60 29.76
C ASP A 105 -2.48 22.78 28.46
N MET A 106 -2.65 21.46 28.60
CA MET A 106 -2.80 20.54 27.47
C MET A 106 -4.24 20.58 26.94
N PHE A 107 -4.40 20.64 25.63
CA PHE A 107 -5.72 20.61 25.01
C PHE A 107 -6.41 19.28 25.30
N PHE A 108 -7.59 19.36 25.93
CA PHE A 108 -8.49 18.23 26.19
C PHE A 108 -7.88 17.10 27.04
N THR A 109 -7.64 17.38 28.33
CA THR A 109 -7.26 16.39 29.34
C THR A 109 -8.41 15.42 29.67
N VAL A 110 -8.47 14.29 28.96
CA VAL A 110 -9.26 13.13 29.39
C VAL A 110 -8.54 12.45 30.57
N SER A 111 -9.26 11.97 31.59
CA SER A 111 -8.69 11.46 32.86
C SER A 111 -7.63 10.34 32.75
N VAL A 112 -7.56 9.68 31.59
CA VAL A 112 -6.54 8.67 31.23
C VAL A 112 -5.14 9.29 31.09
N ASP A 113 -5.05 10.60 30.92
CA ASP A 113 -3.80 11.29 30.59
C ASP A 113 -2.91 11.67 31.79
N ASN A 114 -3.28 11.23 33.00
CA ASN A 114 -2.49 11.46 34.23
C ASN A 114 -1.17 10.68 34.29
N HIS A 115 -0.95 9.73 33.37
CA HIS A 115 0.25 8.89 33.35
C HIS A 115 1.23 9.31 32.25
N SER A 116 2.53 9.28 32.55
CA SER A 116 3.60 9.74 31.66
C SER A 116 4.11 8.67 30.70
N PHE A 117 4.16 7.41 31.14
CA PHE A 117 4.72 6.31 30.37
C PHE A 117 3.63 5.42 29.76
N PRO A 118 3.69 5.11 28.45
CA PRO A 118 4.53 5.69 27.40
C PRO A 118 3.98 7.03 26.87
N SER A 119 4.82 7.79 26.15
CA SER A 119 4.34 8.99 25.45
C SER A 119 3.52 8.61 24.21
N GLY A 120 2.21 8.88 24.23
CA GLY A 120 1.33 8.62 23.09
C GLY A 120 1.61 9.50 21.86
N HIS A 121 2.08 10.74 22.06
CA HIS A 121 2.51 11.60 20.96
C HIS A 121 3.76 11.03 20.27
N ALA A 122 4.75 10.58 21.07
CA ALA A 122 5.93 9.93 20.53
C ALA A 122 5.59 8.63 19.77
N SER A 123 4.70 7.80 20.33
CA SER A 123 4.24 6.55 19.68
C SER A 123 3.69 6.82 18.29
N ARG A 124 2.76 7.76 18.20
CA ARG A 124 2.11 8.12 16.94
C ARG A 124 3.07 8.67 15.91
N VAL A 125 3.92 9.65 16.25
CA VAL A 125 4.82 10.26 15.25
C VAL A 125 5.90 9.28 14.80
N VAL A 126 6.41 8.42 15.68
CA VAL A 126 7.35 7.36 15.28
C VAL A 126 6.66 6.34 14.38
N PHE A 127 5.45 5.90 14.72
CA PHE A 127 4.64 5.02 13.88
C PHE A 127 4.41 5.62 12.48
N LEU A 128 3.94 6.87 12.41
CA LEU A 128 3.70 7.58 11.15
C LEU A 128 4.99 7.77 10.35
N ALA A 129 6.10 8.11 10.99
CA ALA A 129 7.40 8.21 10.33
C ALA A 129 7.83 6.87 9.73
N CYS A 130 7.75 5.77 10.49
CA CYS A 130 8.06 4.44 9.98
C CYS A 130 7.16 4.06 8.80
N LEU A 131 5.87 4.37 8.88
CA LEU A 131 4.90 4.12 7.81
C LEU A 131 5.28 4.87 6.52
N PHE A 132 5.43 6.20 6.59
CA PHE A 132 5.69 7.04 5.42
C PHE A 132 7.10 6.88 4.85
N LEU A 133 8.10 6.53 5.67
CA LEU A 133 9.44 6.32 5.16
C LEU A 133 9.56 4.99 4.39
N ASN A 134 8.89 3.93 4.83
CA ASN A 134 9.08 2.57 4.33
C ASN A 134 7.96 2.06 3.40
N TYR A 135 6.72 2.52 3.56
CA TYR A 135 5.55 1.95 2.87
C TYR A 135 4.86 2.89 1.90
N THR A 136 5.39 4.10 1.71
CA THR A 136 4.87 5.02 0.68
C THR A 136 5.96 5.45 -0.29
N THR A 137 5.53 5.71 -1.53
CA THR A 137 6.35 6.19 -2.64
C THR A 137 6.47 7.71 -2.66
N ILE A 138 6.28 8.37 -1.51
CA ILE A 138 6.39 9.83 -1.42
C ILE A 138 7.81 10.32 -1.74
N ASN A 139 7.90 11.53 -2.31
CA ASN A 139 9.18 12.15 -2.67
C ASN A 139 10.12 12.23 -1.45
N VAL A 140 11.43 12.08 -1.69
CA VAL A 140 12.51 12.19 -0.70
C VAL A 140 12.39 13.45 0.16
N VAL A 141 11.96 14.58 -0.42
CA VAL A 141 11.74 15.82 0.33
C VAL A 141 10.66 15.64 1.40
N PHE A 142 9.53 15.02 1.07
CA PHE A 142 8.47 14.75 2.04
C PHE A 142 8.94 13.77 3.12
N LYS A 143 9.72 12.75 2.76
CA LYS A 143 10.34 11.83 3.72
C LYS A 143 11.20 12.57 4.74
N PHE A 144 12.03 13.50 4.26
CA PHE A 144 12.86 14.34 5.11
C PHE A 144 12.02 15.23 6.03
N VAL A 145 10.98 15.88 5.50
CA VAL A 145 10.05 16.70 6.28
C VAL A 145 9.37 15.90 7.39
N THR A 146 8.87 14.69 7.09
CA THR A 146 8.26 13.80 8.08
C THR A 146 9.23 13.43 9.20
N LEU A 147 10.50 13.15 8.85
CA LEU A 147 11.54 12.83 9.84
C LEU A 147 11.80 14.03 10.76
N VAL A 148 12.01 15.21 10.19
CA VAL A 148 12.26 16.44 10.96
C VAL A 148 11.08 16.78 11.86
N TRP A 149 9.86 16.69 11.35
CA TRP A 149 8.64 16.90 12.12
C TRP A 149 8.54 15.93 13.30
N SER A 150 8.76 14.63 13.07
CA SER A 150 8.66 13.60 14.10
C SER A 150 9.67 13.80 15.23
N LEU A 151 10.92 14.12 14.87
CA LEU A 151 11.98 14.45 15.85
C LEU A 151 11.64 15.73 16.63
N SER A 152 11.07 16.74 15.96
CA SER A 152 10.67 18.00 16.60
C SER A 152 9.54 17.79 17.61
N VAL A 153 8.55 16.96 17.30
CA VAL A 153 7.46 16.60 18.24
C VAL A 153 8.01 15.82 19.43
N ILE A 154 8.91 14.86 19.20
CA ILE A 154 9.57 14.09 20.26
C ILE A 154 10.33 15.02 21.22
N ALA A 155 11.15 15.91 20.67
CA ALA A 155 11.91 16.88 21.46
C ALA A 155 10.98 17.80 22.26
N SER A 156 9.89 18.27 21.65
CA SER A 156 8.93 19.16 22.33
C SER A 156 8.30 18.53 23.57
N ARG A 157 8.09 17.20 23.59
CA ARG A 157 7.53 16.48 24.76
C ARG A 157 8.45 16.55 25.98
N VAL A 158 9.76 16.46 25.76
CA VAL A 158 10.76 16.52 26.83
C VAL A 158 11.01 17.98 27.22
N LEU A 159 11.21 18.88 26.25
CA LEU A 159 11.51 20.29 26.51
C LEU A 159 10.40 21.01 27.29
N LEU A 160 9.13 20.71 27.00
CA LEU A 160 7.97 21.23 27.73
C LEU A 160 7.77 20.58 29.11
N GLY A 161 8.59 19.60 29.49
CA GLY A 161 8.46 18.87 30.75
C GLY A 161 7.20 18.00 30.84
N ARG A 162 6.67 17.52 29.71
CA ARG A 162 5.46 16.67 29.67
C ARG A 162 5.77 15.21 29.98
N HIS A 163 6.94 14.76 29.52
CA HIS A 163 7.40 13.38 29.58
C HIS A 163 8.89 13.33 29.92
N TYR A 164 9.30 12.21 30.51
CA TYR A 164 10.72 11.90 30.69
C TYR A 164 11.34 11.38 29.39
N VAL A 165 12.66 11.46 29.24
CA VAL A 165 13.38 10.96 28.07
C VAL A 165 13.10 9.48 27.85
N GLY A 166 13.09 8.68 28.91
CA GLY A 166 12.74 7.26 28.88
C GLY A 166 11.32 6.99 28.37
N ASP A 167 10.35 7.88 28.64
CA ASP A 167 8.97 7.74 28.14
C ASP A 167 8.88 7.85 26.62
N VAL A 168 9.87 8.49 25.98
CA VAL A 168 9.92 8.72 24.53
C VAL A 168 10.87 7.73 23.85
N VAL A 169 12.06 7.52 24.42
CA VAL A 169 13.09 6.63 23.87
C VAL A 169 12.61 5.18 23.87
N VAL A 170 11.94 4.71 24.91
CA VAL A 170 11.43 3.33 24.96
C VAL A 170 10.37 3.09 23.89
N VAL A 171 9.55 4.09 23.59
CA VAL A 171 8.55 4.00 22.53
C VAL A 171 9.20 4.00 21.15
N GLY A 172 10.15 4.91 20.91
CA GLY A 172 10.93 4.94 19.67
C GLY A 172 11.70 3.62 19.43
N GLY A 173 12.31 3.08 20.49
CA GLY A 173 13.01 1.80 20.46
C GLY A 173 12.07 0.62 20.25
N ALA A 174 10.93 0.56 20.95
CA ALA A 174 9.97 -0.53 20.81
C ALA A 174 9.33 -0.57 19.41
N VAL A 175 8.92 0.59 18.88
CA VAL A 175 8.37 0.69 17.52
C VAL A 175 9.46 0.37 16.48
N GLY A 176 10.68 0.86 16.66
CA GLY A 176 11.80 0.55 15.77
C GLY A 176 12.16 -0.94 15.77
N VAL A 177 12.15 -1.59 16.93
CA VAL A 177 12.36 -3.04 17.06
C VAL A 177 11.22 -3.82 16.43
N ALA A 178 9.96 -3.42 16.64
CA ALA A 178 8.81 -4.04 15.99
C ALA A 178 8.89 -3.90 14.46
N ALA A 179 9.23 -2.73 13.94
CA ALA A 179 9.43 -2.48 12.52
C ALA A 179 10.59 -3.32 11.95
N TYR A 180 11.71 -3.43 12.68
CA TYR A 180 12.83 -4.29 12.31
C TYR A 180 12.44 -5.76 12.24
N PHE A 181 11.76 -6.29 13.27
CA PHE A 181 11.31 -7.68 13.28
C PHE A 181 10.27 -7.96 12.21
N TRP A 182 9.38 -7.00 11.92
CA TRP A 182 8.42 -7.13 10.83
C TRP A 182 9.10 -7.11 9.46
N LEU A 183 10.04 -6.19 9.23
CA LEU A 183 10.82 -6.13 7.99
C LEU A 183 11.68 -7.38 7.83
N ARG A 184 12.31 -7.84 8.91
CA ARG A 184 13.06 -9.09 8.94
C ARG A 184 12.15 -10.27 8.65
N ARG A 185 10.97 -10.36 9.29
CA ARG A 185 9.97 -11.39 8.98
C ARG A 185 9.58 -11.38 7.52
N ARG A 186 9.41 -10.21 6.91
CA ARG A 186 9.08 -10.08 5.48
C ARG A 186 10.26 -10.50 4.57
N ALA A 187 11.49 -10.13 4.95
CA ALA A 187 12.71 -10.56 4.26
C ALA A 187 13.00 -12.06 4.44
N THR A 188 12.65 -12.65 5.59
CA THR A 188 12.78 -14.09 5.85
C THR A 188 11.58 -14.91 5.37
N ALA A 189 10.39 -14.32 5.25
CA ALA A 189 9.23 -14.91 4.57
C ALA A 189 9.42 -14.87 3.04
N ALA A 190 10.25 -13.96 2.54
CA ALA A 190 10.89 -14.07 1.23
C ALA A 190 12.03 -15.12 1.21
N GLY A 191 12.14 -15.97 2.24
CA GLY A 191 13.19 -16.96 2.43
C GLY A 191 12.94 -18.25 1.67
N HIS A 192 13.99 -18.69 0.97
CA HIS A 192 14.10 -19.88 0.12
C HIS A 192 13.26 -19.87 -1.16
N PHE A 193 13.50 -18.89 -2.03
CA PHE A 193 13.29 -19.11 -3.46
C PHE A 193 14.25 -20.21 -3.93
N VAL A 194 13.72 -21.41 -4.15
CA VAL A 194 14.44 -22.46 -4.86
C VAL A 194 14.40 -22.10 -6.34
N PRO A 195 15.56 -22.06 -7.05
CA PRO A 195 15.54 -21.85 -8.49
C PRO A 195 14.81 -23.02 -9.16
N VAL A 196 13.59 -22.76 -9.65
CA VAL A 196 12.75 -23.75 -10.34
C VAL A 196 12.94 -23.74 -11.86
N GLY A 197 13.64 -22.74 -12.41
CA GLY A 197 13.92 -22.64 -13.83
C GLY A 197 14.50 -21.29 -14.24
N HIS A 198 14.94 -21.20 -15.50
CA HIS A 198 15.35 -19.95 -16.13
C HIS A 198 14.26 -19.49 -17.10
N LEU A 199 13.91 -18.21 -17.01
CA LEU A 199 12.96 -17.58 -17.91
C LEU A 199 13.64 -17.34 -19.26
N ALA A 200 13.18 -18.02 -20.31
CA ALA A 200 13.73 -17.85 -21.65
C ALA A 200 13.23 -16.57 -22.33
N ASN A 201 11.96 -16.24 -22.13
CA ASN A 201 11.30 -15.07 -22.71
C ASN A 201 10.04 -14.72 -21.90
N ILE A 202 9.62 -13.46 -21.95
CA ILE A 202 8.35 -12.99 -21.40
C ILE A 202 7.55 -12.40 -22.55
N SER A 203 6.33 -12.89 -22.74
CA SER A 203 5.42 -12.35 -23.76
C SER A 203 4.13 -11.91 -23.09
N ILE A 204 3.72 -10.67 -23.37
CA ILE A 204 2.41 -10.13 -22.95
C ILE A 204 1.46 -10.21 -24.13
N HIS A 205 0.25 -10.70 -23.91
CA HIS A 205 -0.79 -10.86 -24.93
C HIS A 205 -1.92 -9.84 -24.69
N PRO A 206 -1.76 -8.57 -25.10
CA PRO A 206 -2.74 -7.54 -24.79
C PRO A 206 -4.11 -7.82 -25.41
N ILE A 207 -4.12 -8.38 -26.63
CA ILE A 207 -5.33 -8.85 -27.31
C ILE A 207 -5.36 -10.38 -27.24
N LYS A 208 -6.39 -10.94 -26.63
CA LYS A 208 -6.58 -12.39 -26.56
C LYS A 208 -6.68 -12.97 -27.97
N SER A 209 -6.06 -14.14 -28.15
CA SER A 209 -6.02 -14.88 -29.42
C SER A 209 -5.11 -14.31 -30.50
N LEU A 210 -4.41 -13.20 -30.23
CA LEU A 210 -3.35 -12.66 -31.11
C LEU A 210 -1.95 -13.00 -30.57
N ALA A 211 -0.94 -12.76 -31.42
CA ALA A 211 0.46 -12.88 -31.06
C ALA A 211 0.81 -11.98 -29.85
N GLY A 212 1.72 -12.48 -29.01
CA GLY A 212 2.23 -11.72 -27.86
C GLY A 212 3.31 -10.74 -28.28
N VAL A 213 3.51 -9.73 -27.44
CA VAL A 213 4.64 -8.80 -27.52
C VAL A 213 5.69 -9.27 -26.54
N ASP A 214 6.89 -9.54 -27.03
CA ASP A 214 8.02 -9.92 -26.19
C ASP A 214 8.57 -8.72 -25.42
N VAL A 215 8.76 -8.90 -24.11
CA VAL A 215 9.15 -7.84 -23.18
C VAL A 215 10.33 -8.27 -22.32
N SER A 216 11.12 -7.30 -21.88
CA SER A 216 12.33 -7.55 -21.06
C SER A 216 12.01 -7.84 -19.59
N TYR A 217 10.89 -7.34 -19.09
CA TYR A 217 10.38 -7.58 -17.75
C TYR A 217 8.86 -7.49 -17.77
N ALA A 218 8.20 -8.01 -16.73
CA ALA A 218 6.77 -7.78 -16.50
C ALA A 218 6.51 -7.56 -15.01
N ASP A 219 5.75 -6.51 -14.70
CA ASP A 219 5.24 -6.24 -13.37
C ASP A 219 4.10 -7.22 -13.08
N CYS A 220 4.21 -7.98 -11.98
CA CYS A 220 3.18 -8.92 -11.57
C CYS A 220 2.15 -8.19 -10.71
N THR A 221 1.02 -7.81 -11.31
CA THR A 221 -0.10 -7.17 -10.61
C THR A 221 -1.19 -8.20 -10.26
N VAL A 222 -2.18 -7.80 -9.45
CA VAL A 222 -3.34 -8.66 -9.15
C VAL A 222 -4.14 -8.99 -10.42
N ALA A 223 -4.19 -8.07 -11.39
CA ALA A 223 -4.79 -8.27 -12.70
C ALA A 223 -3.90 -9.07 -13.67
N GLY A 224 -2.71 -9.50 -13.24
CA GLY A 224 -1.77 -10.25 -14.07
C GLY A 224 -0.56 -9.42 -14.54
N PRO A 225 0.23 -9.97 -15.47
CA PRO A 225 1.44 -9.33 -15.97
C PRO A 225 1.15 -8.01 -16.70
N ALA A 226 1.97 -6.99 -16.44
CA ALA A 226 1.91 -5.70 -17.13
C ALA A 226 3.32 -5.22 -17.51
N TYR A 227 3.43 -4.43 -18.59
CA TYR A 227 4.68 -3.83 -19.04
C TYR A 227 4.45 -2.39 -19.51
N LYS A 228 4.99 -1.41 -18.80
CA LYS A 228 4.95 0.01 -19.18
C LYS A 228 3.54 0.52 -19.57
N GLY A 229 2.49 0.00 -18.95
CA GLY A 229 1.08 0.33 -19.24
C GLY A 229 0.35 -0.67 -20.13
N LEU A 230 1.05 -1.58 -20.82
CA LEU A 230 0.45 -2.69 -21.55
C LEU A 230 0.03 -3.80 -20.56
N LYS A 231 -1.27 -4.11 -20.48
CA LYS A 231 -1.80 -5.17 -19.60
C LYS A 231 -2.05 -6.47 -20.39
N ASP A 232 -1.83 -7.63 -19.76
CA ASP A 232 -2.14 -8.92 -20.37
C ASP A 232 -3.66 -9.13 -20.52
N ARG A 233 -4.09 -9.58 -21.70
CA ARG A 233 -5.46 -9.99 -22.06
C ARG A 233 -6.54 -8.92 -21.82
N GLN A 234 -6.18 -7.64 -21.94
CA GLN A 234 -7.11 -6.53 -21.74
C GLN A 234 -8.21 -6.46 -22.80
N ILE A 235 -7.89 -6.93 -24.01
CA ILE A 235 -8.75 -6.81 -25.19
C ILE A 235 -9.11 -8.21 -25.71
N LEU A 236 -10.32 -8.33 -26.24
CA LEU A 236 -10.91 -9.53 -26.82
C LEU A 236 -11.49 -9.22 -28.20
N VAL A 237 -11.38 -10.19 -29.10
CA VAL A 237 -12.25 -10.26 -30.28
C VAL A 237 -13.49 -11.05 -29.89
N VAL A 238 -14.67 -10.48 -30.11
CA VAL A 238 -15.97 -11.07 -29.72
C VAL A 238 -16.85 -11.24 -30.96
N LYS A 239 -17.52 -12.39 -31.04
CA LYS A 239 -18.53 -12.73 -32.06
C LYS A 239 -19.88 -12.89 -31.37
N GLY A 240 -20.83 -12.00 -31.66
CA GLY A 240 -22.05 -11.88 -30.86
C GLY A 240 -21.69 -11.51 -29.42
N ASP A 241 -21.92 -12.42 -28.47
CA ASP A 241 -21.58 -12.23 -27.05
C ASP A 241 -20.37 -13.06 -26.60
N SER A 242 -19.78 -13.90 -27.45
CA SER A 242 -18.73 -14.85 -27.05
C SER A 242 -17.37 -14.48 -27.64
N PHE A 243 -16.31 -14.62 -26.85
CA PHE A 243 -14.96 -14.39 -27.37
C PHE A 243 -14.59 -15.40 -28.46
N VAL A 244 -13.78 -14.96 -29.43
CA VAL A 244 -13.24 -15.79 -30.50
C VAL A 244 -11.85 -16.30 -30.11
N SER A 245 -11.67 -17.62 -30.12
CA SER A 245 -10.39 -18.24 -29.87
C SER A 245 -9.58 -18.45 -31.15
N MET A 246 -8.25 -18.46 -31.03
CA MET A 246 -7.36 -18.84 -32.15
C MET A 246 -7.61 -20.29 -32.65
N ARG A 247 -8.28 -21.14 -31.86
CA ARG A 247 -8.65 -22.50 -32.28
C ARG A 247 -9.85 -22.50 -33.23
N GLU A 248 -10.75 -21.55 -33.06
CA GLU A 248 -11.91 -21.35 -33.94
C GLU A 248 -11.51 -20.55 -35.18
N GLU A 249 -10.71 -19.50 -35.00
CA GLU A 249 -10.20 -18.66 -36.09
C GLU A 249 -8.66 -18.58 -36.07
N PRO A 250 -7.97 -19.56 -36.69
CA PRO A 250 -6.50 -19.61 -36.74
C PRO A 250 -5.85 -18.37 -37.38
N ARG A 251 -6.59 -17.67 -38.25
CA ARG A 251 -6.14 -16.44 -38.91
C ARG A 251 -5.74 -15.36 -37.91
N LEU A 252 -6.35 -15.32 -36.72
CA LEU A 252 -5.97 -14.38 -35.66
C LEU A 252 -4.50 -14.52 -35.25
N GLY A 253 -3.92 -15.73 -35.33
CA GLY A 253 -2.51 -15.97 -35.05
C GLY A 253 -1.55 -15.43 -36.12
N MET A 254 -2.07 -15.05 -37.30
CA MET A 254 -1.27 -14.44 -38.37
C MET A 254 -1.13 -12.93 -38.23
N ILE A 255 -1.92 -12.31 -37.35
CA ILE A 255 -1.87 -10.86 -37.09
C ILE A 255 -0.62 -10.59 -36.25
N ARG A 256 0.29 -9.77 -36.79
CA ARG A 256 1.47 -9.30 -36.08
C ARG A 256 1.10 -8.10 -35.21
N VAL A 257 1.58 -8.13 -33.97
CA VAL A 257 1.33 -7.09 -32.97
C VAL A 257 2.66 -6.43 -32.64
N ALA A 258 2.74 -5.11 -32.81
CA ALA A 258 3.86 -4.29 -32.38
C ALA A 258 3.38 -3.28 -31.33
N PHE A 259 4.21 -3.00 -30.33
CA PHE A 259 3.89 -2.02 -29.28
C PHE A 259 4.83 -0.82 -29.38
N ASP A 260 4.26 0.37 -29.55
CA ASP A 260 4.98 1.65 -29.48
C ASP A 260 4.95 2.14 -28.03
N GLU A 261 6.07 1.99 -27.33
CA GLU A 261 6.20 2.36 -25.92
C GLU A 261 6.03 3.88 -25.69
N ALA A 262 6.41 4.71 -26.66
CA ALA A 262 6.35 6.16 -26.50
C ALA A 262 4.91 6.68 -26.60
N LYS A 263 4.10 6.03 -27.42
CA LYS A 263 2.68 6.39 -27.63
C LYS A 263 1.71 5.53 -26.81
N LEU A 264 2.19 4.47 -26.18
CA LEU A 264 1.36 3.45 -25.53
C LEU A 264 0.28 2.91 -26.48
N ALA A 265 0.67 2.58 -27.70
CA ALA A 265 -0.24 2.13 -28.76
C ALA A 265 0.23 0.81 -29.37
N LEU A 266 -0.73 -0.02 -29.76
CA LEU A 266 -0.54 -1.28 -30.46
C LEU A 266 -0.80 -1.08 -31.95
N THR A 267 0.15 -1.51 -32.79
CA THR A 267 -0.04 -1.59 -34.24
C THR A 267 -0.26 -3.03 -34.64
N LEU A 268 -1.43 -3.31 -35.21
CA LEU A 268 -1.81 -4.60 -35.76
C LEU A 268 -1.56 -4.61 -37.27
N THR A 269 -0.84 -5.60 -37.76
CA THR A 269 -0.54 -5.77 -39.18
C THR A 269 -0.90 -7.17 -39.65
N ALA A 270 -1.55 -7.25 -40.80
CA ALA A 270 -1.92 -8.51 -41.44
C ALA A 270 -1.82 -8.38 -42.97
N ASP A 271 -1.41 -9.45 -43.63
CA ASP A 271 -1.17 -9.43 -45.08
C ASP A 271 -2.45 -9.09 -45.85
N GLY A 272 -2.37 -8.06 -46.70
CA GLY A 272 -3.50 -7.60 -47.53
C GLY A 272 -4.48 -6.65 -46.83
N TYR A 273 -4.18 -6.19 -45.62
CA TYR A 273 -5.01 -5.25 -44.86
C TYR A 273 -4.20 -4.01 -44.42
N PRO A 274 -4.82 -2.82 -44.33
CA PRO A 274 -4.15 -1.64 -43.81
C PRO A 274 -3.75 -1.85 -42.34
N PRO A 275 -2.61 -1.30 -41.87
CA PRO A 275 -2.24 -1.35 -40.46
C PRO A 275 -3.31 -0.68 -39.58
N LEU A 276 -3.66 -1.30 -38.47
CA LEU A 276 -4.59 -0.74 -37.49
C LEU A 276 -3.82 -0.31 -36.25
N THR A 277 -4.06 0.91 -35.76
CA THR A 277 -3.51 1.38 -34.49
C THR A 277 -4.60 1.37 -33.42
N VAL A 278 -4.27 0.81 -32.26
CA VAL A 278 -5.17 0.69 -31.10
C VAL A 278 -4.44 1.18 -29.87
N ASP A 279 -5.02 2.12 -29.14
CA ASP A 279 -4.43 2.58 -27.88
C ASP A 279 -4.41 1.44 -26.86
N ALA A 280 -3.26 1.23 -26.20
CA ALA A 280 -3.10 0.17 -25.21
C ALA A 280 -3.82 0.50 -23.90
N CYS A 281 -4.08 1.78 -23.64
CA CYS A 281 -4.77 2.26 -22.45
C CYS A 281 -5.63 3.46 -22.83
N ASP A 282 -6.95 3.32 -22.69
CA ASP A 282 -7.89 4.42 -22.90
C ASP A 282 -8.32 4.99 -21.52
N PRO A 283 -7.98 6.25 -21.19
CA PRO A 283 -8.35 6.86 -19.91
C PRO A 283 -9.87 7.06 -19.75
N GLU A 284 -10.63 7.06 -20.85
CA GLU A 284 -12.09 7.24 -20.85
C GLU A 284 -12.85 5.91 -20.97
N GLU A 285 -12.15 4.78 -20.92
CA GLU A 285 -12.69 3.43 -21.11
C GLU A 285 -13.89 3.14 -20.19
N GLN A 286 -13.86 3.61 -18.94
CA GLN A 286 -14.93 3.41 -17.95
C GLN A 286 -16.20 4.24 -18.24
N ARG A 287 -16.10 5.32 -19.03
CA ARG A 287 -17.25 6.18 -19.37
C ARG A 287 -17.99 5.70 -20.61
N LYS A 288 -17.37 4.82 -21.41
CA LYS A 288 -17.97 4.28 -22.63
C LYS A 288 -19.14 3.34 -22.31
N PRO A 289 -20.14 3.22 -23.22
CA PRO A 289 -21.25 2.29 -23.05
C PRO A 289 -20.73 0.85 -23.02
N SER A 290 -21.13 0.08 -22.00
CA SER A 290 -20.75 -1.33 -21.87
C SER A 290 -21.86 -2.30 -22.21
N PHE A 291 -21.42 -3.49 -22.63
CA PHE A 291 -22.27 -4.64 -22.88
C PHE A 291 -21.66 -5.89 -22.26
N THR A 292 -22.47 -6.96 -22.21
CA THR A 292 -22.05 -8.22 -21.59
C THR A 292 -21.25 -9.06 -22.59
N VAL A 293 -20.04 -9.45 -22.20
CA VAL A 293 -19.19 -10.38 -22.95
C VAL A 293 -19.05 -11.67 -22.15
N LYS A 294 -19.28 -12.81 -22.80
CA LYS A 294 -19.13 -14.14 -22.23
C LYS A 294 -17.75 -14.70 -22.57
N VAL A 295 -17.00 -15.05 -21.52
CA VAL A 295 -15.76 -15.83 -21.64
C VAL A 295 -15.97 -17.13 -20.87
N ARG A 296 -16.30 -18.19 -21.62
CA ARG A 296 -16.70 -19.50 -21.07
C ARG A 296 -17.92 -19.36 -20.15
N MET A 297 -17.83 -19.76 -18.89
CA MET A 297 -18.92 -19.73 -17.92
C MET A 297 -19.08 -18.37 -17.22
N PHE A 298 -18.20 -17.41 -17.51
CA PHE A 298 -18.20 -16.10 -16.88
C PHE A 298 -18.67 -15.01 -17.84
N SER A 299 -19.36 -14.03 -17.26
CA SER A 299 -19.85 -12.86 -17.97
C SER A 299 -19.17 -11.62 -17.41
N TYR A 300 -18.73 -10.74 -18.30
CA TYR A 300 -17.97 -9.53 -17.97
C TYR A 300 -18.57 -8.32 -18.68
N LYS A 301 -18.26 -7.13 -18.19
CA LYS A 301 -18.58 -5.88 -18.88
C LYS A 301 -17.42 -5.51 -19.81
N GLY A 302 -17.73 -5.39 -21.08
CA GLY A 302 -16.80 -4.91 -22.10
C GLY A 302 -17.31 -3.65 -22.78
N THR A 303 -16.39 -2.83 -23.27
CA THR A 303 -16.67 -1.69 -24.15
C THR A 303 -15.99 -1.89 -25.49
N GLU A 304 -16.59 -1.40 -26.56
CA GLU A 304 -15.92 -1.35 -27.85
C GLU A 304 -14.70 -0.42 -27.77
N VAL A 305 -13.59 -0.88 -28.35
CA VAL A 305 -12.31 -0.15 -28.35
C VAL A 305 -12.44 1.08 -29.26
N SER A 306 -12.74 0.83 -30.54
CA SER A 306 -13.07 1.87 -31.53
C SER A 306 -13.87 1.26 -32.69
N GLN A 307 -14.63 2.11 -33.38
CA GLN A 307 -15.39 1.69 -34.57
C GLN A 307 -14.46 1.22 -35.69
N GLU A 308 -13.34 1.95 -35.91
CA GLU A 308 -12.31 1.58 -36.89
C GLU A 308 -11.73 0.19 -36.63
N ALA A 309 -11.42 -0.13 -35.37
CA ALA A 309 -10.90 -1.43 -35.01
C ALA A 309 -11.94 -2.55 -35.21
N THR A 310 -13.18 -2.29 -34.83
CA THR A 310 -14.29 -3.23 -35.07
C THR A 310 -14.46 -3.51 -36.56
N ASP A 311 -14.47 -2.49 -37.42
CA ASP A 311 -14.63 -2.66 -38.86
C ASP A 311 -13.43 -3.38 -39.50
N TRP A 312 -12.22 -3.12 -38.99
CA TRP A 312 -11.03 -3.86 -39.39
C TRP A 312 -11.16 -5.36 -39.11
N PHE A 313 -11.60 -5.75 -37.90
CA PHE A 313 -11.78 -7.16 -37.54
C PHE A 313 -12.94 -7.82 -38.28
N ARG A 314 -14.04 -7.10 -38.55
CA ARG A 314 -15.14 -7.60 -39.40
C ARG A 314 -14.65 -7.94 -40.81
N ASN A 315 -13.90 -7.03 -41.42
CA ASN A 315 -13.33 -7.22 -42.75
C ASN A 315 -12.27 -8.33 -42.77
N TYR A 316 -11.47 -8.44 -41.71
CA TYR A 316 -10.45 -9.48 -41.59
C TYR A 316 -11.09 -10.86 -41.43
N LEU A 317 -12.00 -11.03 -40.47
CA LEU A 317 -12.65 -12.31 -40.16
C LEU A 317 -13.77 -12.67 -41.15
N LYS A 318 -14.20 -11.73 -42.00
CA LYS A 318 -15.36 -11.89 -42.90
C LYS A 318 -16.63 -12.23 -42.11
N HIS A 319 -16.84 -11.53 -41.00
CA HIS A 319 -17.97 -11.77 -40.12
C HIS A 319 -18.51 -10.45 -39.55
N ASP A 320 -19.79 -10.15 -39.82
CA ASP A 320 -20.36 -8.83 -39.55
C ASP A 320 -20.64 -8.55 -38.06
N ASP A 321 -20.80 -9.61 -37.26
CA ASP A 321 -21.02 -9.51 -35.80
C ASP A 321 -19.71 -9.47 -34.98
N ALA A 322 -18.55 -9.43 -35.63
CA ALA A 322 -17.26 -9.34 -34.98
C ALA A 322 -17.04 -7.94 -34.39
N ARG A 323 -16.49 -7.88 -33.17
CA ARG A 323 -16.19 -6.63 -32.45
C ARG A 323 -14.88 -6.74 -31.70
N LEU A 324 -14.13 -5.64 -31.63
CA LEU A 324 -12.97 -5.54 -30.76
C LEU A 324 -13.37 -4.86 -29.44
N VAL A 325 -13.22 -5.58 -28.34
CA VAL A 325 -13.81 -5.22 -27.06
C VAL A 325 -12.74 -5.24 -25.98
N ALA A 326 -12.67 -4.19 -25.17
CA ALA A 326 -11.81 -4.14 -24.00
C ALA A 326 -12.63 -4.27 -22.72
N PHE A 327 -12.06 -4.88 -21.68
CA PHE A 327 -12.74 -5.07 -20.41
C PHE A 327 -12.79 -3.76 -19.61
N GLN A 328 -13.94 -3.43 -19.04
CA GLN A 328 -14.09 -2.28 -18.13
C GLN A 328 -13.77 -2.61 -16.66
N ASP A 329 -13.76 -3.89 -16.28
CA ASP A 329 -13.65 -4.34 -14.90
C ASP A 329 -12.33 -5.06 -14.66
N GLU A 330 -11.48 -4.50 -13.80
CA GLU A 330 -10.19 -5.11 -13.42
C GLU A 330 -10.36 -6.45 -12.67
N SER A 331 -11.54 -6.72 -12.10
CA SER A 331 -11.86 -8.02 -11.47
C SER A 331 -12.00 -9.17 -12.48
N ALA A 332 -12.16 -8.85 -13.78
CA ALA A 332 -12.19 -9.84 -14.86
C ALA A 332 -10.88 -10.60 -15.05
N PHE A 333 -9.79 -10.05 -14.49
CA PHE A 333 -8.42 -10.47 -14.74
C PHE A 333 -7.82 -11.34 -13.62
N ASN A 334 -8.62 -11.87 -12.71
CA ASN A 334 -8.10 -12.77 -11.67
C ASN A 334 -7.50 -14.05 -12.30
N VAL A 335 -6.18 -14.01 -12.56
CA VAL A 335 -5.42 -15.00 -13.34
C VAL A 335 -5.39 -16.39 -12.68
N LEU A 336 -5.59 -16.47 -11.38
CA LEU A 336 -5.52 -17.73 -10.63
C LEU A 336 -6.86 -18.05 -9.99
N SER A 337 -7.75 -18.64 -10.78
CA SER A 337 -8.78 -19.50 -10.19
C SER A 337 -8.07 -20.59 -9.36
N LYS A 338 -8.65 -21.00 -8.24
CA LYS A 338 -8.09 -22.07 -7.40
C LYS A 338 -7.76 -23.33 -8.22
N ALA A 339 -8.60 -23.66 -9.20
CA ALA A 339 -8.38 -24.76 -10.12
C ALA A 339 -7.15 -24.58 -11.03
N SER A 340 -6.88 -23.34 -11.49
CA SER A 340 -5.66 -23.02 -12.27
C SER A 340 -4.40 -23.18 -11.41
N LEU A 341 -4.48 -22.77 -10.15
CA LEU A 341 -3.38 -22.91 -9.19
C LEU A 341 -3.11 -24.38 -8.89
N ASP A 342 -4.14 -25.15 -8.55
CA ASP A 342 -4.04 -26.59 -8.25
C ASP A 342 -3.48 -27.37 -9.45
N GLY A 343 -3.87 -27.02 -10.67
CA GLY A 343 -3.35 -27.61 -11.91
C GLY A 343 -1.90 -27.22 -12.25
N LEU A 344 -1.41 -26.10 -11.73
CA LEU A 344 -0.02 -25.67 -11.89
C LEU A 344 0.87 -26.33 -10.83
N LEU A 345 0.35 -26.42 -9.59
CA LEU A 345 0.98 -27.13 -8.48
C LEU A 345 1.15 -28.63 -8.76
N SER A 346 0.19 -29.27 -9.43
CA SER A 346 0.28 -30.70 -9.79
C SER A 346 1.38 -31.02 -10.81
N LYS A 347 1.93 -30.00 -11.50
CA LYS A 347 3.01 -30.14 -12.48
C LYS A 347 4.39 -29.86 -11.89
N LEU A 348 4.47 -29.36 -10.65
CA LEU A 348 5.73 -29.18 -9.96
C LEU A 348 6.25 -30.54 -9.45
N PRO A 349 7.58 -30.76 -9.38
CA PRO A 349 8.14 -32.00 -8.86
C PRO A 349 7.64 -32.30 -7.44
N ALA A 350 7.32 -33.57 -7.17
CA ALA A 350 6.89 -34.01 -5.85
C ALA A 350 7.96 -33.66 -4.80
N GLY A 351 7.62 -32.77 -3.86
CA GLY A 351 8.53 -32.25 -2.83
C GLY A 351 8.57 -30.72 -2.71
N THR A 352 7.88 -29.97 -3.58
CA THR A 352 7.70 -28.52 -3.40
C THR A 352 6.57 -28.26 -2.41
N GLU A 353 6.81 -28.44 -1.12
CA GLU A 353 5.89 -27.98 -0.07
C GLU A 353 5.91 -26.45 -0.01
N LEU A 354 4.90 -25.82 -0.62
CA LEU A 354 4.60 -24.41 -0.36
C LEU A 354 3.83 -24.35 0.96
N THR A 355 4.48 -23.83 2.00
CA THR A 355 3.84 -23.50 3.26
C THR A 355 2.67 -22.55 2.99
N ASP A 356 1.46 -22.98 3.32
CA ASP A 356 0.23 -22.19 3.19
C ASP A 356 0.35 -20.90 4.02
N PRO A 357 0.36 -19.70 3.40
CA PRO A 357 0.48 -18.44 4.12
C PRO A 357 -0.74 -18.11 4.97
N LYS A 358 -1.82 -18.91 4.94
CA LYS A 358 -2.98 -18.76 5.83
C LYS A 358 -2.90 -19.58 7.13
N LYS A 359 -1.77 -20.26 7.38
CA LYS A 359 -1.55 -21.04 8.60
C LYS A 359 -0.74 -20.35 9.70
N GLU A 360 -0.38 -19.06 9.56
CA GLU A 360 0.23 -18.27 10.65
C GLU A 360 -0.58 -17.02 11.03
#